data_AF-A0A535P2W4-F1
#
_entry.id   AF-A0A535P2W4-F1
#
_cell.length_a   1.000
_cell.length_b   1.000
_cell.length_c   1.000
_cell.angle_alpha   90.00
_cell.angle_beta   90.00
_cell.angle_gamma   90.00
#
_symmetry.space_group_name_H-M   'P 1'
#
loop_
_entity.id
_entity.type
_entity.pdbx_description
1 polymer ?
#
loop_
_entity_poly.entity_id
_entity_poly.type
_entity_poly.pdbx_seq_one_letter_code
_entity_poly.pdbx_strand_id
1 'polypeptide(L)'
;MSQIKQSLSWWCFDKAGMTPRQLLRAAAGIGYQGVELVKPEHWPLIKEHGLTIVSTNGGLSIEQGLNRREHHEHLEQRIRATIDQAEKWGIPNVIVFSGNREGL
;
A
#
# COMPACT_ATOMS: atom_id res chain seq x y z
N MET A 1 -11.77 -25.51 -6.56
CA MET A 1 -11.87 -24.58 -5.42
C MET A 1 -11.57 -23.18 -5.94
N SER A 2 -12.51 -22.24 -5.85
CA SER A 2 -12.23 -20.84 -6.15
C SER A 2 -11.28 -20.31 -5.06
N GLN A 3 -9.99 -20.28 -5.37
CA GLN A 3 -8.94 -19.83 -4.45
C GLN A 3 -9.00 -18.31 -4.33
N ILE A 4 -9.74 -17.83 -3.32
CA ILE A 4 -9.71 -16.40 -2.96
C ILE A 4 -8.26 -16.06 -2.60
N LYS A 5 -7.69 -15.10 -3.33
CA LYS A 5 -6.32 -14.62 -3.07
C LYS A 5 -6.36 -13.58 -1.96
N GLN A 6 -6.22 -14.03 -0.72
CA GLN A 6 -6.24 -13.15 0.45
C GLN A 6 -4.97 -12.29 0.51
N SER A 7 -5.13 -11.01 0.84
CA SER A 7 -4.06 -10.07 1.18
C SER A 7 -4.26 -9.55 2.60
N LEU A 8 -3.22 -8.92 3.16
CA LEU A 8 -3.32 -8.17 4.42
C LEU A 8 -2.85 -6.72 4.25
N SER A 9 -3.48 -5.83 5.01
CA SER A 9 -3.11 -4.43 5.09
C SER A 9 -2.01 -4.19 6.12
N TRP A 10 -0.90 -3.58 5.71
CA TRP A 10 0.28 -3.37 6.55
C TRP A 10 -0.02 -2.67 7.88
N TRP A 11 -0.84 -1.62 7.85
CA TRP A 11 -1.16 -0.78 9.01
C TRP A 11 -1.93 -1.52 10.10
N CYS A 12 -2.51 -2.69 9.81
CA CYS A 12 -3.16 -3.51 10.83
C CYS A 12 -2.16 -4.19 11.76
N PHE A 13 -0.89 -4.30 11.34
CA PHE A 13 0.14 -5.08 12.03
C PHE A 13 1.42 -4.29 12.31
N ASP A 14 1.57 -3.07 11.79
CA ASP A 14 2.77 -2.25 12.00
C ASP A 14 3.03 -1.89 13.47
N LYS A 15 1.97 -1.87 14.31
CA LYS A 15 2.03 -1.67 15.77
C LYS A 15 2.05 -2.97 16.58
N ALA A 16 2.09 -4.14 15.94
CA ALA A 16 2.06 -5.42 16.63
C ALA A 16 3.41 -5.84 17.26
N GLY A 17 4.43 -4.99 17.22
CA GLY A 17 5.77 -5.27 17.78
C GLY A 17 6.61 -6.25 16.95
N MET A 18 6.16 -6.60 15.74
CA MET A 18 6.90 -7.46 14.82
C MET A 18 7.81 -6.63 13.89
N THR A 19 8.98 -7.17 13.58
CA THR A 19 9.79 -6.63 12.48
C THR A 19 9.11 -6.91 11.13
N PRO A 20 9.40 -6.11 10.08
CA PRO A 20 8.93 -6.36 8.72
C PRO A 20 9.13 -7.79 8.23
N ARG A 21 10.30 -8.37 8.51
CA ARG A 21 10.66 -9.74 8.11
C ARG A 21 9.82 -10.79 8.86
N GLN A 22 9.59 -10.60 10.16
CA GLN A 22 8.73 -11.50 10.93
C GLN A 22 7.29 -11.49 10.41
N LEU A 23 6.74 -10.30 10.15
CA LEU A 23 5.38 -10.14 9.63
C LEU A 23 5.23 -10.82 8.26
N LEU A 24 6.14 -10.54 7.32
CA LEU A 24 6.06 -11.10 5.96
C LEU A 24 6.27 -12.62 5.95
N ARG A 25 7.19 -13.13 6.78
CA ARG A 25 7.37 -14.57 6.96
C ARG A 25 6.12 -15.24 7.52
N ALA A 26 5.49 -14.64 8.53
CA ALA A 26 4.25 -15.16 9.10
C ALA A 26 3.11 -15.13 8.07
N ALA A 27 2.96 -14.03 7.31
CA ALA A 27 1.94 -13.89 6.28
C ALA A 27 2.05 -14.98 5.20
N ALA A 28 3.26 -15.19 4.68
CA ALA A 28 3.54 -16.25 3.71
C ALA A 28 3.27 -17.64 4.30
N GLY A 29 3.66 -17.89 5.55
CA GLY A 29 3.44 -19.16 6.25
C GLY A 29 1.96 -19.47 6.52
N ILE A 30 1.12 -18.46 6.74
CA ILE A 30 -0.34 -18.62 6.88
C ILE A 30 -1.01 -18.92 5.53
N GLY A 31 -0.41 -18.50 4.43
CA GLY A 31 -0.92 -18.71 3.07
C GLY A 31 -1.50 -17.46 2.40
N TYR A 32 -1.26 -16.26 2.94
CA TYR A 32 -1.58 -15.01 2.25
C TYR A 32 -0.86 -14.94 0.90
N GLN A 33 -1.53 -14.38 -0.10
CA GLN A 33 -1.01 -14.23 -1.46
C GLN A 33 -0.34 -12.86 -1.68
N GLY A 34 -0.63 -11.90 -0.81
CA GLY A 34 -0.05 -10.57 -0.93
C GLY A 34 -0.26 -9.69 0.29
N VAL A 35 0.28 -8.49 0.19
CA VAL A 35 0.24 -7.45 1.20
C VAL A 35 -0.05 -6.09 0.57
N GLU A 36 -0.64 -5.19 1.35
CA GLU A 36 -1.16 -3.91 0.90
C GLU A 36 -0.56 -2.75 1.69
N LEU A 37 -0.37 -1.61 1.00
CA LEU A 37 0.07 -0.33 1.59
C LEU A 37 1.36 -0.42 2.42
N VAL A 38 2.27 -1.30 2.03
CA VAL A 38 3.61 -1.39 2.63
C VAL A 38 4.49 -0.24 2.11
N LYS A 39 5.33 0.32 2.98
CA LYS A 39 6.32 1.34 2.59
C LYS A 39 7.31 0.82 1.52
N PRO A 40 7.74 1.66 0.56
CA PRO A 40 8.65 1.25 -0.51
C PRO A 40 9.95 0.59 -0.07
N GLU A 41 10.49 1.01 1.08
CA GLU A 41 11.71 0.44 1.68
C GLU A 41 11.62 -1.06 2.00
N HIS A 42 10.41 -1.63 2.13
CA HIS A 42 10.21 -3.05 2.40
C HIS A 42 9.73 -3.85 1.19
N TRP A 43 9.53 -3.22 0.02
CA TRP A 43 9.10 -3.94 -1.19
C TRP A 43 10.04 -5.06 -1.65
N PRO A 44 11.39 -4.91 -1.61
CA PRO A 44 12.28 -6.03 -1.91
C PRO A 44 12.02 -7.24 -1.02
N LEU A 45 11.76 -7.00 0.27
CA LEU A 45 11.52 -8.03 1.28
C LEU A 45 10.21 -8.79 1.03
N ILE A 46 9.18 -8.10 0.52
CA ILE A 46 7.90 -8.74 0.14
C ILE A 46 8.12 -9.76 -0.97
N LYS A 47 8.86 -9.37 -2.02
CA LYS A 47 9.20 -10.24 -3.14
C LYS A 47 10.08 -11.41 -2.69
N GLU A 48 11.02 -11.18 -1.78
CA GLU A 48 11.86 -12.24 -1.17
C GLU A 48 11.01 -13.35 -0.51
N HIS A 49 9.87 -13.00 0.08
CA HIS A 49 8.94 -13.95 0.71
C HIS A 49 7.90 -14.54 -0.26
N GLY A 50 8.00 -14.28 -1.56
CA GLY A 50 7.07 -14.78 -2.57
C GLY A 50 5.67 -14.14 -2.53
N LEU A 51 5.52 -13.02 -1.82
CA LEU A 51 4.26 -12.30 -1.69
C LEU A 51 4.09 -11.27 -2.81
N THR A 52 2.83 -11.01 -3.19
CA THR A 52 2.50 -9.92 -4.11
C THR A 52 2.34 -8.60 -3.35
N ILE A 53 2.83 -7.50 -3.93
CA ILE A 53 2.47 -6.15 -3.48
C ILE A 53 1.19 -5.78 -4.22
N VAL A 54 0.04 -5.86 -3.54
CA VAL A 54 -1.27 -5.77 -4.19
C VAL A 54 -1.66 -4.32 -4.49
N SER A 55 -1.27 -3.43 -3.58
CA SER A 55 -1.58 -2.01 -3.67
C SER A 55 -0.51 -1.17 -2.97
N THR A 56 -0.35 0.08 -3.39
CA THR A 56 0.47 1.08 -2.71
C THR A 56 -0.30 2.38 -2.52
N ASN A 57 0.14 3.22 -1.58
CA ASN A 57 -0.45 4.52 -1.33
C ASN A 57 0.09 5.52 -2.37
N GLY A 58 -0.80 6.22 -3.07
CA GLY A 58 -0.51 7.27 -4.05
C GLY A 58 0.20 8.52 -3.52
N GLY A 59 0.71 8.45 -2.29
CA GLY A 59 1.39 9.54 -1.62
C GLY A 59 0.45 10.49 -0.89
N LEU A 60 -0.70 10.00 -0.43
CA LEU A 60 -1.67 10.78 0.32
C LEU A 60 -1.64 10.39 1.79
N SER A 61 -1.98 11.33 2.66
CA SER A 61 -2.36 10.99 4.03
C SER A 61 -3.86 10.66 4.07
N ILE A 62 -4.32 10.10 5.18
CA ILE A 62 -5.76 9.85 5.35
C ILE A 62 -6.52 11.16 5.58
N GLU A 63 -5.86 12.17 6.13
CA GLU A 63 -6.40 13.48 6.46
C GLU A 63 -6.43 14.44 5.26
N GLN A 64 -5.44 14.39 4.36
CA GLN A 64 -5.32 15.29 3.21
C GLN A 64 -5.42 14.51 1.91
N GLY A 65 -6.51 14.73 1.18
CA GLY A 65 -6.83 14.00 -0.04
C GLY A 65 -7.45 14.85 -1.13
N LEU A 66 -8.03 14.17 -2.12
CA LEU A 66 -8.55 14.75 -3.37
C LEU A 66 -9.87 15.53 -3.21
N ASN A 67 -10.48 15.56 -2.03
CA ASN A 67 -11.72 16.32 -1.80
C ASN A 67 -11.53 17.85 -1.88
N ARG A 68 -10.30 18.33 -1.67
CA ARG A 68 -9.93 19.76 -1.62
C ARG A 68 -9.09 20.16 -2.83
N ARG A 69 -9.51 21.21 -3.54
CA ARG A 69 -8.89 21.66 -4.80
C ARG A 69 -7.47 22.17 -4.60
N GLU A 70 -7.20 22.79 -3.46
CA GLU A 70 -5.88 23.27 -3.07
C GLU A 70 -4.83 22.16 -2.95
N HIS A 71 -5.23 20.89 -2.81
CA HIS A 71 -4.30 19.77 -2.79
C HIS A 71 -4.05 19.18 -4.20
N HIS A 72 -4.91 19.49 -5.20
CA HIS A 72 -4.95 18.75 -6.46
C HIS A 72 -3.62 18.79 -7.23
N GLU A 73 -2.99 19.96 -7.36
CA GLU A 73 -1.77 20.10 -8.15
C GLU A 73 -0.63 19.22 -7.59
N HIS A 74 -0.36 19.32 -6.28
CA HIS A 74 0.70 18.53 -5.68
C HIS A 74 0.35 17.03 -5.63
N LEU A 75 -0.94 16.70 -5.42
CA LEU A 75 -1.39 15.32 -5.32
C LEU A 75 -1.33 14.64 -6.67
N GLU A 76 -1.72 15.31 -7.75
CA GLU A 76 -1.61 14.78 -9.09
C GLU A 76 -0.16 14.41 -9.43
N GLN A 77 0.78 15.33 -9.19
CA GLN A 77 2.20 15.09 -9.43
C GLN A 77 2.72 13.87 -8.67
N ARG A 78 2.32 13.75 -7.40
CA ARG A 78 2.74 12.63 -6.53
C ARG A 78 2.09 11.31 -6.91
N ILE A 79 0.81 11.31 -7.29
CA ILE A 79 0.09 10.13 -7.78
C ILE A 79 0.75 9.64 -9.07
N ARG A 80 1.06 10.53 -10.03
CA ARG A 80 1.76 10.17 -11.27
C ARG A 80 3.12 9.53 -10.99
N ALA A 81 3.95 10.14 -10.15
CA ALA A 81 5.23 9.56 -9.75
C ALA A 81 5.07 8.19 -9.06
N THR A 82 4.00 8.01 -8.28
CA THR A 82 3.69 6.73 -7.63
C THR A 82 3.24 5.67 -8.65
N ILE A 83 2.50 6.04 -9.69
CA ILE A 83 2.11 5.14 -10.78
C ILE A 83 3.35 4.64 -11.52
N ASP A 84 4.27 5.54 -11.88
CA ASP A 84 5.54 5.16 -12.54
C ASP A 84 6.37 4.21 -11.66
N GLN A 85 6.34 4.42 -10.34
CA GLN A 85 7.02 3.55 -9.39
C GLN A 85 6.29 2.20 -9.22
N ALA A 86 4.96 2.21 -9.23
CA ALA A 86 4.12 1.01 -9.14
C ALA A 86 4.34 0.09 -10.36
N GLU A 87 4.43 0.66 -11.56
CA GLU A 87 4.73 -0.07 -12.79
C GLU A 87 6.06 -0.83 -12.67
N LYS A 88 7.13 -0.16 -12.22
CA LYS A 88 8.47 -0.77 -12.05
C LYS A 88 8.47 -1.97 -11.10
N TRP A 89 7.54 -2.02 -10.14
CA TRP A 89 7.43 -3.08 -9.13
C TRP A 89 6.32 -4.10 -9.42
N GLY A 90 5.57 -3.89 -10.50
CA GLY A 90 4.41 -4.70 -10.86
C GLY A 90 3.28 -4.62 -9.83
N ILE A 91 3.05 -3.42 -9.27
CA ILE A 91 1.97 -3.15 -8.31
C ILE A 91 0.74 -2.72 -9.12
N PRO A 92 -0.36 -3.50 -9.12
CA PRO A 92 -1.49 -3.23 -10.02
C PRO A 92 -2.38 -2.07 -9.58
N ASN A 93 -2.32 -1.65 -8.31
CA ASN A 93 -3.22 -0.64 -7.76
C ASN A 93 -2.48 0.46 -6.99
N VAL A 94 -2.84 1.71 -7.25
CA VAL A 94 -2.46 2.88 -6.45
C VAL A 94 -3.70 3.40 -5.74
N ILE A 95 -3.70 3.34 -4.41
CA ILE A 95 -4.81 3.80 -3.57
C ILE A 95 -4.67 5.29 -3.34
N VAL A 96 -5.79 6.01 -3.51
CA VAL A 96 -5.91 7.43 -3.21
C VAL A 96 -7.04 7.68 -2.24
N PHE A 97 -6.90 8.71 -1.40
CA PHE A 97 -7.88 9.03 -0.36
C PHE A 97 -8.60 10.35 -0.68
N SER A 98 -9.86 10.42 -0.26
CA SER A 98 -10.63 11.66 -0.33
C SER A 98 -10.10 12.71 0.65
N GLY A 99 -9.61 12.33 1.83
CA GLY A 99 -9.21 13.26 2.89
C GLY A 99 -10.36 13.59 3.84
N ASN A 100 -10.03 14.25 4.96
CA ASN A 100 -11.01 14.76 5.93
C ASN A 100 -11.82 15.89 5.32
N ARG A 101 -13.08 16.03 5.74
CA ARG A 101 -13.97 17.08 5.26
C ARG A 101 -13.47 18.48 5.60
N GLU A 102 -12.89 18.69 6.77
CA GLU A 102 -12.44 20.01 7.24
C GLU A 102 -13.50 21.12 7.05
N GLY A 103 -14.78 20.79 7.19
CA GLY A 103 -15.90 21.72 7.01
C GLY A 103 -16.52 21.81 5.62
N LEU A 104 -16.05 21.02 4.63
CA LEU A 104 -16.79 20.73 3.38
C LEU A 104 -18.12 20.04 3.68
#